data_AF-A0A3T0E834-F1
#
_entry.id   AF-A0A3T0E834-F1
#
_cell.length_a   1.000
_cell.length_b   1.000
_cell.length_c   1.000
_cell.angle_alpha   90.00
_cell.angle_beta   90.00
_cell.angle_gamma   90.00
#
_symmetry.space_group_name_H-M   'P 1'
#
loop_
_entity.id
_entity.type
_entity.pdbx_description
1 polymer ?
#
loop_
_entity_poly.entity_id
_entity_poly.type
_entity_poly.pdbx_seq_one_letter_code
_entity_poly.pdbx_strand_id
1 'polypeptide(L)'
;MPAAEVAARVRESLANLKTKDLKDGQVMEVLSLAQQLTDTMQLFFGSLDKSIHSEFVYIADYIARTRSEISKLRPNDIKEQRIPTAGAELEAVVTDTERATEAIMHEAEELLGTKPDDLDAYKAQVDDAMMRIIEACSFQDLSGQRVSKVVESLRHVEKRVTRFAATMGVHDAEADEDEIAEAERKKKLHLNGPAIGGPEVKQDAVDEMIALDQDAIDSLFD
;
A
#
# COMPACT_ATOMS: atom_id res chain seq x y z
N MET A 1 34.63 -27.63 20.81
CA MET A 1 34.85 -29.09 20.69
C MET A 1 33.51 -29.72 20.33
N PRO A 2 33.42 -30.54 19.28
CA PRO A 2 32.20 -31.25 18.93
C PRO A 2 31.72 -32.10 20.12
N ALA A 3 30.41 -32.16 20.35
CA ALA A 3 29.85 -32.95 21.45
C ALA A 3 30.28 -34.43 21.38
N ALA A 4 30.52 -34.94 20.17
CA ALA A 4 31.06 -36.25 19.91
C ALA A 4 32.47 -36.47 20.49
N GLU A 5 33.33 -35.45 20.45
CA GLU A 5 34.72 -35.51 20.91
C GLU A 5 34.80 -35.56 22.44
N VAL A 6 33.94 -34.79 23.13
CA VAL A 6 33.83 -34.80 24.59
C VAL A 6 33.30 -36.16 25.08
N ALA A 7 32.26 -36.68 24.44
CA ALA A 7 31.70 -37.99 24.79
C ALA A 7 32.65 -39.16 24.50
N ALA A 8 33.43 -39.10 23.43
CA ALA A 8 34.48 -40.10 23.13
C ALA A 8 35.53 -40.14 24.24
N ARG A 9 35.98 -38.97 24.69
CA ARG A 9 36.98 -38.82 25.77
C ARG A 9 36.47 -39.30 27.13
N VAL A 10 35.18 -39.08 27.41
CA VAL A 10 34.51 -39.61 28.62
C VAL A 10 34.39 -41.14 28.56
N ARG A 11 34.00 -41.73 27.43
CA ARG A 11 33.97 -43.20 27.27
C ARG A 11 35.33 -43.85 27.42
N GLU A 12 36.36 -43.26 26.81
CA GLU A 12 37.73 -43.76 26.93
C GLU A 12 38.19 -43.76 28.39
N SER A 13 37.88 -42.68 29.12
CA SER A 13 38.18 -42.56 30.55
C SER A 13 37.42 -43.59 31.40
N LEU A 14 36.14 -43.84 31.08
CA LEU A 14 35.31 -44.86 31.77
C LEU A 14 35.78 -46.28 31.47
N ALA A 15 36.15 -46.59 30.22
CA ALA A 15 36.70 -47.88 29.82
C ALA A 15 38.06 -48.17 30.50
N ASN A 16 38.91 -47.15 30.62
CA ASN A 16 40.18 -47.23 31.35
C ASN A 16 40.00 -47.44 32.86
N LEU A 17 38.91 -46.93 33.45
CA LEU A 17 38.58 -47.19 34.85
C LEU A 17 38.03 -48.60 35.06
N LYS A 18 37.20 -49.09 34.14
CA LYS A 18 36.58 -50.43 34.19
C LYS A 18 37.59 -51.59 34.03
N THR A 19 38.76 -51.33 33.45
CA THR A 19 39.86 -52.29 33.27
C THR A 19 40.83 -52.35 34.45
N LYS A 20 40.77 -51.39 35.37
CA LYS A 20 41.44 -51.49 36.67
C LYS A 20 40.60 -52.36 37.59
N ASP A 21 41.24 -53.32 38.27
CA ASP A 21 40.61 -54.29 39.18
C ASP A 21 40.00 -53.59 40.41
N LEU A 22 38.80 -53.04 40.22
CA LEU A 22 38.01 -52.31 41.22
C LEU A 22 37.13 -53.31 41.95
N LYS A 23 37.49 -53.63 43.20
CA LYS A 23 36.87 -54.69 44.01
C LYS A 23 35.48 -54.37 44.56
N ASP A 24 34.90 -53.22 44.21
CA ASP A 24 33.66 -52.71 44.80
C ASP A 24 32.51 -52.67 43.78
N GLY A 25 31.45 -53.46 44.02
CA GLY A 25 30.30 -53.56 43.12
C GLY A 25 29.60 -52.21 42.90
N GLN A 26 29.63 -51.32 43.91
CA GLN A 26 29.08 -49.97 43.83
C GLN A 26 29.84 -49.09 42.83
N VAL A 27 31.16 -49.25 42.71
CA VAL A 27 31.99 -48.47 41.76
C VAL A 27 31.68 -48.89 40.32
N MET A 28 31.44 -50.18 40.09
CA MET A 28 31.01 -50.68 38.77
C MET A 28 29.62 -50.18 38.37
N GLU A 29 28.73 -49.98 39.34
CA GLU A 29 27.39 -49.40 39.14
C GLU A 29 27.46 -47.91 38.80
N VAL A 30 28.31 -47.14 39.49
CA VAL A 30 28.56 -45.73 39.18
C VAL A 30 29.18 -45.56 37.79
N LEU A 31 30.13 -46.43 37.42
CA LEU A 31 30.73 -46.43 36.08
C LEU A 31 29.72 -46.79 34.99
N SER A 32 28.80 -47.72 35.23
CA SER A 32 27.75 -48.08 34.27
C SER A 32 26.76 -46.92 34.08
N LEU A 33 26.36 -46.26 35.16
CA LEU A 33 25.49 -45.09 35.13
C LEU A 33 26.14 -43.92 34.39
N ALA A 34 27.43 -43.66 34.63
CA ALA A 34 28.18 -42.64 33.92
C ALA A 34 28.28 -42.93 32.41
N GLN A 35 28.38 -44.21 32.02
CA GLN A 35 28.39 -44.62 30.62
C GLN A 35 27.01 -44.45 29.96
N GLN A 36 25.93 -44.84 30.65
CA GLN A 36 24.56 -44.57 30.20
C GLN A 36 24.27 -43.07 30.03
N LEU A 37 24.75 -42.24 30.98
CA LEU A 37 24.60 -40.79 30.90
C LEU A 37 25.33 -40.23 29.66
N THR A 38 26.55 -40.72 29.41
CA THR A 38 27.36 -40.30 28.25
C THR A 38 26.70 -40.68 26.93
N ASP A 39 26.14 -41.90 26.84
CA ASP A 39 25.44 -42.37 25.65
C ASP A 39 24.15 -41.57 25.39
N THR A 40 23.39 -41.27 26.45
CA THR A 40 22.18 -40.44 26.38
C THR A 40 22.51 -39.00 25.98
N MET A 41 23.58 -38.41 26.52
CA MET A 41 24.04 -37.08 26.13
C MET A 41 24.43 -37.03 24.65
N GLN A 42 25.04 -38.09 24.11
CA GLN A 42 25.42 -38.14 22.68
C GLN A 42 24.18 -38.15 21.77
N LEU A 43 23.15 -38.93 22.14
CA LEU A 43 21.89 -38.95 21.41
C LEU A 43 21.20 -37.59 21.47
N PHE A 44 21.17 -36.97 22.65
CA PHE A 44 20.59 -35.64 22.86
C PHE A 44 21.30 -34.55 22.06
N PHE A 45 22.64 -34.48 22.10
CA PHE A 45 23.38 -33.49 21.32
C PHE A 45 23.29 -33.76 19.82
N GLY A 46 23.26 -35.03 19.40
CA GLY A 46 23.05 -35.38 17.99
C GLY A 46 21.67 -34.97 17.47
N SER A 47 20.62 -35.06 18.29
CA SER A 47 19.29 -34.57 17.91
C SER A 47 19.22 -33.04 17.94
N LEU A 48 19.85 -32.40 18.93
CA LEU A 48 19.90 -30.94 19.05
C LEU A 48 20.62 -30.31 17.85
N ASP A 49 21.77 -30.86 17.46
CA ASP A 49 22.56 -30.36 16.32
C ASP A 49 21.80 -30.49 14.99
N LYS A 50 21.12 -31.63 14.78
CA LYS A 50 20.21 -31.80 13.62
C LYS A 50 19.05 -30.81 13.63
N SER A 51 18.43 -30.59 14.80
CA SER A 51 17.33 -29.63 14.96
C SER A 51 17.79 -28.22 14.65
N ILE A 52 18.87 -27.77 15.26
CA ILE A 52 19.45 -26.42 15.06
C ILE A 52 19.85 -26.23 13.59
N HIS A 53 20.52 -27.22 12.99
CA HIS A 53 20.88 -27.15 11.58
C HIS A 53 19.64 -27.06 10.68
N SER A 54 18.57 -27.80 10.99
CA SER A 54 17.32 -27.72 10.23
C SER A 54 16.63 -26.37 10.38
N GLU A 55 16.67 -25.75 11.57
CA GLU A 55 16.14 -24.41 11.79
C GLU A 55 16.96 -23.34 11.07
N PHE A 56 18.30 -23.42 11.09
CA PHE A 56 19.13 -22.47 10.35
C PHE A 56 18.91 -22.56 8.84
N VAL A 57 18.76 -23.78 8.30
CA VAL A 57 18.41 -23.97 6.88
C VAL A 57 17.04 -23.38 6.58
N TYR A 58 16.05 -23.61 7.45
CA TYR A 58 14.72 -23.03 7.31
C TYR A 58 14.75 -21.49 7.31
N ILE A 59 15.49 -20.88 8.25
CA ILE A 59 15.63 -19.42 8.33
C ILE A 59 16.36 -18.87 7.09
N ALA A 60 17.43 -19.53 6.64
CA ALA A 60 18.16 -19.13 5.45
C ALA A 60 17.28 -19.18 4.19
N ASP A 61 16.50 -20.25 4.02
CA ASP A 61 15.53 -20.39 2.92
C ASP A 61 14.43 -19.33 3.01
N TYR A 62 13.94 -19.05 4.22
CA TYR A 62 12.95 -18.00 4.44
C TYR A 62 13.50 -16.62 4.05
N ILE A 63 14.69 -16.24 4.52
CA ILE A 63 15.36 -14.98 4.17
C ILE A 63 15.58 -14.88 2.65
N ALA A 64 16.03 -15.97 2.01
CA ALA A 64 16.23 -16.00 0.57
C ALA A 64 14.93 -15.78 -0.22
N ARG A 65 13.83 -16.42 0.20
CA ARG A 65 12.49 -16.21 -0.37
C ARG A 65 12.02 -14.77 -0.16
N THR A 66 12.12 -14.24 1.05
CA THR A 66 11.77 -12.85 1.37
C THR A 66 12.55 -11.86 0.50
N ARG A 67 13.87 -12.02 0.38
CA ARG A 67 14.70 -11.15 -0.46
C ARG A 67 14.29 -11.22 -1.94
N SER A 68 13.94 -12.40 -2.45
CA SER A 68 13.40 -12.56 -3.80
C SER A 68 12.09 -11.81 -3.98
N GLU A 69 11.16 -11.92 -3.03
CA GLU A 69 9.86 -11.22 -3.10
C GLU A 69 9.99 -9.69 -2.99
N ILE A 70 10.87 -9.20 -2.11
CA ILE A 70 11.22 -7.77 -2.03
C ILE A 70 11.79 -7.29 -3.38
N SER A 71 12.63 -8.10 -4.04
CA SER A 71 13.18 -7.74 -5.35
C SER A 71 12.08 -7.68 -6.42
N LYS A 72 11.09 -8.58 -6.37
CA LYS A 72 9.94 -8.60 -7.30
C LYS A 72 8.96 -7.44 -7.10
N LEU A 73 8.95 -6.80 -5.93
CA LEU A 73 8.23 -5.55 -5.71
C LEU A 73 8.80 -4.42 -6.60
N ARG A 74 10.09 -4.49 -6.94
CA ARG A 74 10.85 -3.45 -7.65
C ARG A 74 10.58 -2.06 -7.06
N PRO A 75 10.89 -1.84 -5.77
CA PRO A 75 10.56 -0.58 -5.08
C PRO A 75 11.19 0.65 -5.74
N ASN A 76 12.39 0.55 -6.31
CA ASN A 76 13.02 1.65 -7.03
C ASN A 76 12.26 2.03 -8.31
N ASP A 77 11.69 1.06 -9.05
CA ASP A 77 10.85 1.32 -10.23
C ASP A 77 9.57 2.10 -9.84
N ILE A 78 9.00 1.78 -8.69
CA ILE A 78 7.82 2.48 -8.15
C ILE A 78 8.20 3.92 -7.75
N LYS A 79 9.28 4.07 -6.98
CA LYS A 79 9.73 5.34 -6.42
C LYS A 79 10.29 6.31 -7.46
N GLU A 80 11.09 5.81 -8.41
CA GLU A 80 11.86 6.65 -9.34
C GLU A 80 11.13 6.89 -10.66
N GLN A 81 10.20 6.00 -11.05
CA GLN A 81 9.52 6.10 -12.34
C GLN A 81 8.00 6.24 -12.18
N ARG A 82 7.33 5.26 -11.58
CA ARG A 82 5.85 5.20 -11.66
C ARG A 82 5.16 6.31 -10.88
N ILE A 83 5.51 6.52 -9.62
CA ILE A 83 4.89 7.57 -8.80
C ILE A 83 5.23 8.96 -9.37
N PRO A 84 6.50 9.28 -9.70
CA PRO A 84 6.82 10.57 -10.33
C PRO A 84 6.10 10.80 -11.66
N THR A 85 6.02 9.78 -12.53
CA THR A 85 5.32 9.91 -13.82
C THR A 85 3.82 10.13 -13.62
N ALA A 86 3.20 9.42 -12.69
CA ALA A 86 1.80 9.63 -12.35
C ALA A 86 1.57 11.05 -11.78
N GLY A 87 2.47 11.55 -10.94
CA GLY A 87 2.44 12.93 -10.46
C GLY A 87 2.53 13.95 -11.59
N ALA A 88 3.47 13.77 -12.52
CA ALA A 88 3.63 14.66 -13.68
C ALA A 88 2.40 14.63 -14.61
N GLU A 89 1.77 13.47 -14.80
CA GLU A 89 0.53 13.37 -15.58
C GLU A 89 -0.63 14.10 -14.88
N LEU A 90 -0.75 14.03 -13.55
CA LEU A 90 -1.76 14.79 -12.79
C LEU A 90 -1.51 16.30 -12.83
N GLU A 91 -0.25 16.73 -12.71
CA GLU A 91 0.11 18.15 -12.82
C GLU A 91 -0.23 18.68 -14.22
N ALA A 92 0.08 17.90 -15.26
CA ALA A 92 -0.29 18.26 -16.63
C ALA A 92 -1.82 18.32 -16.84
N VAL A 93 -2.61 17.46 -16.18
CA VAL A 93 -4.07 17.59 -16.18
C VAL A 93 -4.49 18.94 -15.63
N VAL A 94 -3.96 19.35 -14.47
CA VAL A 94 -4.31 20.64 -13.85
C VAL A 94 -3.96 21.79 -14.80
N THR A 95 -2.74 21.84 -15.32
CA THR A 95 -2.31 22.90 -16.24
C THR A 95 -3.12 22.93 -17.53
N ASP A 96 -3.40 21.78 -18.14
CA ASP A 96 -4.20 21.71 -19.38
C ASP A 96 -5.65 22.15 -19.12
N THR A 97 -6.22 21.79 -17.96
CA THR A 97 -7.58 22.22 -17.56
C THR A 97 -7.65 23.71 -17.28
N GLU A 98 -6.66 24.29 -16.60
CA GLU A 98 -6.59 25.72 -16.31
C GLU A 98 -6.53 26.52 -17.62
N ARG A 99 -5.59 26.17 -18.50
CA ARG A 99 -5.41 26.82 -19.80
C ARG A 99 -6.67 26.75 -20.67
N ALA A 100 -7.34 25.60 -20.70
CA ALA A 100 -8.56 25.46 -21.49
C ALA A 100 -9.72 26.25 -20.88
N THR A 101 -9.83 26.29 -19.55
CA THR A 101 -10.85 27.09 -18.87
C THR A 101 -10.62 28.59 -19.10
N GLU A 102 -9.37 29.04 -19.04
CA GLU A 102 -9.00 30.43 -19.38
C GLU A 102 -9.40 30.78 -20.82
N ALA A 103 -9.10 29.91 -21.79
CA ALA A 103 -9.52 30.11 -23.18
C ALA A 103 -11.05 30.19 -23.33
N ILE A 104 -11.79 29.29 -22.67
CA ILE A 104 -13.27 29.29 -22.72
C ILE A 104 -13.84 30.59 -22.11
N MET A 105 -13.31 31.02 -20.96
CA MET A 105 -13.75 32.26 -20.31
C MET A 105 -13.42 33.47 -21.17
N HIS A 106 -12.23 33.53 -21.76
CA HIS A 106 -11.82 34.63 -22.63
C HIS A 106 -12.74 34.81 -23.84
N GLU A 107 -13.07 33.72 -24.54
CA GLU A 107 -13.99 33.75 -25.67
C GLU A 107 -15.41 34.17 -25.26
N ALA A 108 -15.87 33.71 -24.10
CA ALA A 108 -17.17 34.10 -23.57
C ALA A 108 -17.22 35.59 -23.17
N GLU A 109 -16.15 36.10 -22.54
CA GLU A 109 -16.02 37.50 -22.16
C GLU A 109 -15.97 38.43 -23.37
N GLU A 110 -15.20 38.07 -24.41
CA GLU A 110 -15.12 38.83 -25.66
C GLU A 110 -16.49 38.93 -26.33
N LEU A 111 -17.23 37.82 -26.35
CA LEU A 111 -18.57 37.79 -26.92
C LEU A 111 -19.56 38.66 -26.12
N LEU A 112 -19.51 38.60 -24.78
CA LEU A 112 -20.35 39.42 -23.90
C LEU A 112 -20.05 40.92 -24.03
N GLY A 113 -18.79 41.29 -24.29
CA GLY A 113 -18.36 42.67 -24.48
C GLY A 113 -18.72 43.25 -25.86
N THR A 114 -19.12 42.41 -26.81
CA THR A 114 -19.41 42.81 -28.18
C THR A 114 -20.78 43.47 -28.31
N LYS A 115 -20.84 44.64 -28.94
CA LYS A 115 -22.11 45.32 -29.25
C LYS A 115 -22.62 44.88 -30.62
N PRO A 116 -23.88 44.44 -30.73
CA PRO A 116 -24.45 44.00 -32.00
C PRO A 116 -24.90 45.22 -32.83
N ASP A 117 -23.93 45.88 -33.47
CA ASP A 117 -24.20 47.00 -34.38
C ASP A 117 -24.70 46.51 -35.76
N ASP A 118 -24.29 45.29 -36.16
CA ASP A 118 -24.79 44.55 -37.32
C ASP A 118 -25.08 43.10 -36.90
N LEU A 119 -26.33 42.66 -37.10
CA LEU A 119 -26.79 41.35 -36.67
C LEU A 119 -26.11 40.19 -37.43
N ASP A 120 -25.83 40.37 -38.72
CA ASP A 120 -25.23 39.31 -39.53
C ASP A 120 -23.75 39.12 -39.18
N ALA A 121 -23.02 40.22 -38.96
CA ALA A 121 -21.65 40.19 -38.48
C ALA A 121 -21.55 39.64 -37.04
N TYR A 122 -22.47 40.04 -36.15
CA TYR A 122 -22.51 39.52 -34.78
C TYR A 122 -22.78 38.02 -34.75
N LYS A 123 -23.71 37.53 -35.57
CA LYS A 123 -23.98 36.09 -35.68
C LYS A 123 -22.74 35.31 -36.11
N ALA A 124 -22.00 35.80 -37.11
CA ALA A 124 -20.76 35.15 -37.54
C ALA A 124 -19.71 35.10 -36.41
N GLN A 125 -19.58 36.18 -35.63
CA GLN A 125 -18.68 36.21 -34.47
C GLN A 125 -19.11 35.23 -33.36
N VAL A 126 -20.42 35.12 -33.08
CA VAL A 126 -20.96 34.11 -32.14
C VAL A 126 -20.61 32.71 -32.61
N ASP A 127 -20.87 32.39 -33.89
CA ASP A 127 -20.61 31.06 -34.45
C ASP A 127 -19.11 30.70 -34.35
N ASP A 128 -18.22 31.65 -34.68
CA ASP A 128 -16.77 31.48 -34.57
C ASP A 128 -16.30 31.30 -33.11
N ALA A 129 -16.81 32.10 -32.17
CA ALA A 129 -16.49 31.98 -30.75
C ALA A 129 -16.98 30.65 -30.17
N MET A 130 -18.18 30.21 -30.55
CA MET A 130 -18.71 28.90 -30.14
C MET A 130 -17.85 27.75 -30.68
N MET A 131 -17.35 27.82 -31.92
CA MET A 131 -16.41 26.81 -32.43
C MET A 131 -15.14 26.76 -31.57
N ARG A 132 -14.54 27.92 -31.25
CA ARG A 132 -13.33 27.97 -30.41
C ARG A 132 -13.57 27.43 -29.00
N ILE A 133 -14.72 27.71 -28.40
CA ILE A 133 -15.09 27.15 -27.08
C ILE A 133 -15.24 25.62 -27.17
N ILE A 134 -15.91 25.10 -28.20
CA ILE A 134 -16.07 23.65 -28.40
C ILE A 134 -14.71 22.99 -28.62
N GLU A 135 -13.83 23.61 -29.41
CA GLU A 135 -12.46 23.13 -29.60
C GLU A 135 -11.66 23.14 -28.31
N ALA A 136 -11.77 24.20 -27.50
CA ALA A 136 -11.10 24.29 -26.21
C ALA A 136 -11.55 23.14 -25.29
N CYS A 137 -12.86 22.82 -25.23
CA CYS A 137 -13.42 21.71 -24.46
C CYS A 137 -12.83 20.32 -24.78
N SER A 138 -12.13 20.16 -25.91
CA SER A 138 -11.40 18.92 -26.22
C SER A 138 -10.30 18.58 -25.20
N PHE A 139 -9.91 19.53 -24.32
CA PHE A 139 -9.04 19.27 -23.18
C PHE A 139 -9.52 18.09 -22.30
N GLN A 140 -10.83 17.85 -22.24
CA GLN A 140 -11.41 16.75 -21.46
C GLN A 140 -10.92 15.38 -21.93
N ASP A 141 -10.76 15.17 -23.23
CA ASP A 141 -10.26 13.91 -23.77
C ASP A 141 -8.80 13.68 -23.32
N LEU A 142 -7.96 14.71 -23.46
CA LEU A 142 -6.57 14.66 -23.02
C LEU A 142 -6.47 14.40 -21.52
N SER A 143 -7.26 15.11 -20.70
CA SER A 143 -7.33 14.90 -19.26
C SER A 143 -7.77 13.47 -18.92
N GLY A 144 -8.78 12.94 -19.61
CA GLY A 144 -9.26 11.57 -19.43
C GLY A 144 -8.19 10.51 -19.74
N GLN A 145 -7.42 10.70 -20.82
CA GLN A 145 -6.30 9.83 -21.17
C GLN A 145 -5.19 9.88 -20.11
N ARG A 146 -4.81 11.07 -19.64
CA ARG A 146 -3.79 11.24 -18.60
C ARG A 146 -4.20 10.62 -17.27
N VAL A 147 -5.43 10.86 -16.81
CA VAL A 147 -5.99 10.24 -15.60
C VAL A 147 -6.00 8.71 -15.74
N SER A 148 -6.33 8.19 -16.92
CA SER A 148 -6.29 6.74 -17.17
C SER A 148 -4.89 6.15 -17.00
N LYS A 149 -3.83 6.82 -17.47
CA LYS A 149 -2.43 6.39 -17.25
C LYS A 149 -2.02 6.42 -15.78
N VAL A 150 -2.50 7.41 -15.03
CA VAL A 150 -2.28 7.52 -13.58
C VAL A 150 -2.93 6.33 -12.88
N VAL A 151 -4.20 6.05 -13.17
CA VAL A 151 -4.95 4.92 -12.62
C VAL A 151 -4.27 3.59 -12.95
N GLU A 152 -3.80 3.41 -14.18
CA GLU A 152 -3.06 2.20 -14.58
C GLU A 152 -1.75 2.06 -13.80
N SER A 153 -1.02 3.15 -13.59
CA SER A 153 0.20 3.17 -12.80
C SER A 153 -0.06 2.78 -11.35
N LEU A 154 -1.12 3.31 -10.73
CA LEU A 154 -1.53 2.97 -9.37
C LEU A 154 -1.97 1.51 -9.24
N ARG A 155 -2.79 1.00 -10.17
CA ARG A 155 -3.18 -0.43 -10.20
C ARG A 155 -1.99 -1.36 -10.29
N HIS A 156 -0.96 -0.98 -11.03
CA HIS A 156 0.25 -1.77 -11.14
C HIS A 156 1.05 -1.80 -9.83
N VAL A 157 1.12 -0.67 -9.12
CA VAL A 157 1.71 -0.59 -7.78
C VAL A 157 0.92 -1.46 -6.81
N GLU A 158 -0.40 -1.29 -6.77
CA GLU A 158 -1.33 -2.07 -5.94
C GLU A 158 -1.10 -3.57 -6.14
N LYS A 159 -1.14 -4.06 -7.39
CA LYS A 159 -0.92 -5.49 -7.70
C LYS A 159 0.40 -6.04 -7.13
N ARG A 160 1.47 -5.24 -7.15
CA ARG A 160 2.77 -5.67 -6.62
C ARG A 160 2.79 -5.67 -5.09
N VAL A 161 2.17 -4.67 -4.46
CA VAL A 161 2.03 -4.57 -3.00
C VAL A 161 1.15 -5.71 -2.46
N THR A 162 -0.02 -5.97 -3.06
CA THR A 162 -0.91 -7.07 -2.67
C THR A 162 -0.21 -8.42 -2.75
N ARG A 163 0.55 -8.68 -3.83
CA ARG A 163 1.34 -9.92 -3.97
C ARG A 163 2.40 -10.04 -2.87
N PHE A 164 3.08 -8.93 -2.55
CA PHE A 164 4.09 -8.90 -1.50
C PHE A 164 3.47 -9.20 -0.12
N ALA A 165 2.37 -8.51 0.23
CA ALA A 165 1.65 -8.73 1.49
C ALA A 165 1.17 -10.18 1.63
N ALA A 166 0.55 -10.74 0.58
CA ALA A 166 0.09 -12.13 0.56
C ALA A 166 1.22 -13.15 0.75
N THR A 167 2.41 -12.89 0.20
CA THR A 167 3.55 -13.82 0.31
C THR A 167 4.25 -13.70 1.66
N MET A 168 4.27 -12.51 2.25
CA MET A 168 4.88 -12.27 3.55
C MET A 168 3.94 -12.59 4.72
N GLY A 169 2.65 -12.82 4.47
CA GLY A 169 1.66 -13.03 5.52
C GLY A 169 1.49 -11.80 6.43
N VAL A 170 1.79 -10.62 5.88
CA VAL A 170 1.67 -9.35 6.61
C VAL A 170 0.20 -9.02 6.66
N HIS A 171 -0.37 -9.08 7.86
CA HIS A 171 -1.65 -8.44 8.16
C HIS A 171 -1.40 -6.96 8.43
N ASP A 172 -2.36 -6.13 8.06
CA ASP A 172 -2.30 -4.70 8.35
C ASP A 172 -2.08 -4.51 9.85
N ALA A 173 -1.12 -3.65 10.21
CA ALA A 173 -0.97 -3.19 11.57
C ALA A 173 -2.20 -2.36 11.97
N GLU A 174 -2.44 -2.21 13.27
CA GLU A 174 -3.41 -1.21 13.72
C GLU A 174 -3.01 0.16 13.17
N ALA A 175 -4.01 0.94 12.73
CA ALA A 175 -3.81 2.27 12.17
C ALA A 175 -2.99 3.12 13.14
N ASP A 176 -2.05 3.90 12.62
CA ASP A 176 -1.21 4.74 13.47
C ASP A 176 -2.01 5.93 14.05
N GLU A 177 -1.43 6.62 15.05
CA GLU A 177 -2.10 7.76 15.70
C GLU A 177 -2.41 8.90 14.72
N ASP A 178 -1.60 9.06 13.67
CA ASP A 178 -1.78 10.09 12.64
C ASP A 178 -2.95 9.74 11.69
N GLU A 179 -3.07 8.48 11.29
CA GLU A 179 -4.17 7.93 10.49
C GLU A 179 -5.50 8.03 11.25
N ILE A 180 -5.51 7.73 12.55
CA ILE A 180 -6.69 7.87 13.42
C ILE A 180 -7.07 9.36 13.53
N ALA A 181 -6.10 10.25 13.78
CA ALA A 181 -6.33 11.67 13.90
C ALA A 181 -6.85 12.29 12.59
N GLU A 182 -6.34 11.85 11.43
CA GLU A 182 -6.82 12.27 10.12
C GLU A 182 -8.23 11.75 9.83
N ALA A 183 -8.52 10.48 10.14
CA ALA A 183 -9.86 9.91 10.00
C ALA A 183 -10.88 10.66 10.86
N GLU A 184 -10.53 11.00 12.10
CA GLU A 184 -11.36 11.83 12.97
C GLU A 184 -11.58 13.23 12.40
N ARG A 185 -10.53 13.85 11.86
CA ARG A 185 -10.59 15.19 11.26
C ARG A 185 -11.52 15.19 10.05
N LYS A 186 -11.40 14.19 9.19
CA LYS A 186 -12.24 14.02 7.99
C LYS A 186 -13.71 13.79 8.36
N LYS A 187 -13.95 13.01 9.42
CA LYS A 187 -15.30 12.78 9.97
C LYS A 187 -15.89 14.05 10.59
N LYS A 188 -15.09 14.86 11.27
CA LYS A 188 -15.50 16.14 11.87
C LYS A 188 -15.76 17.24 10.82
N LEU A 189 -15.01 17.23 9.72
CA LEU A 189 -15.10 18.27 8.68
C LEU A 189 -16.21 18.05 7.66
N HIS A 190 -16.96 16.93 7.70
CA HIS A 190 -18.00 16.58 6.72
C HIS A 190 -17.56 16.86 5.26
N LEU A 191 -16.29 16.57 4.93
CA LEU A 191 -15.70 16.73 3.60
C LEU A 191 -16.23 15.63 2.67
N ASN A 192 -17.53 15.67 2.41
CA ASN A 192 -18.17 14.95 1.33
C ASN A 192 -18.20 15.90 0.14
N GLY A 193 -17.26 15.73 -0.79
CA GLY A 193 -17.53 16.13 -2.17
C GLY A 193 -18.75 15.36 -2.69
N PRO A 194 -19.35 15.77 -3.82
CA PRO A 194 -20.48 15.05 -4.41
C PRO A 194 -20.20 13.54 -4.43
N ALA A 195 -21.05 12.78 -3.75
CA ALA A 195 -20.82 11.37 -3.51
C ALA A 195 -20.86 10.62 -4.84
N ILE A 196 -19.73 10.03 -5.26
CA ILE A 196 -19.67 9.19 -6.45
C ILE A 196 -20.53 7.94 -6.18
N GLY A 197 -21.75 7.91 -6.73
CA GLY A 197 -22.70 6.80 -6.57
C GLY A 197 -23.27 6.62 -5.16
N GLY A 198 -23.17 7.63 -4.29
CA GLY A 198 -23.88 7.65 -3.01
C GLY A 198 -25.39 7.84 -3.22
N PRO A 199 -26.24 7.76 -2.18
CA PRO A 199 -27.63 8.17 -2.32
C PRO A 199 -27.63 9.64 -2.73
N GLU A 200 -27.87 9.90 -4.01
CA GLU A 200 -28.15 11.23 -4.50
C GLU A 200 -29.29 11.76 -3.63
N VAL A 201 -29.07 12.90 -2.97
CA VAL A 201 -30.19 13.61 -2.36
C VAL A 201 -31.11 13.92 -3.53
N LYS A 202 -32.24 13.22 -3.60
CA LYS A 202 -33.19 13.40 -4.69
C LYS A 202 -33.59 14.86 -4.72
N GLN A 203 -33.74 15.41 -5.93
CA GLN A 203 -34.16 16.81 -6.10
C GLN A 203 -35.42 17.10 -5.28
N ASP A 204 -36.36 16.16 -5.18
CA ASP A 204 -37.55 16.26 -4.33
C ASP A 204 -37.25 16.55 -2.85
N ALA A 205 -36.17 15.98 -2.29
CA ALA A 205 -35.74 16.23 -0.91
C ALA A 205 -35.00 17.56 -0.75
N VAL A 206 -34.35 18.05 -1.82
CA VAL A 206 -33.77 19.40 -1.87
C VAL A 206 -34.90 20.43 -1.95
N ASP A 207 -35.89 20.18 -2.79
CA ASP A 207 -37.05 21.04 -2.98
C ASP A 207 -37.92 21.09 -1.72
N GLU A 208 -38.07 19.99 -0.98
CA GLU A 208 -38.76 19.97 0.33
C GLU A 208 -38.01 20.78 1.39
N MET A 209 -36.67 20.74 1.38
CA MET A 209 -35.84 21.51 2.31
C MET A 209 -35.85 23.01 1.99
N ILE A 210 -35.90 23.39 0.71
CA ILE A 210 -36.00 24.78 0.26
C ILE A 210 -37.42 25.33 0.44
N ALA A 211 -38.45 24.52 0.20
CA ALA A 211 -39.85 24.90 0.40
C ALA A 211 -40.17 25.24 1.87
N LEU A 212 -39.56 24.52 2.82
CA LEU A 212 -39.67 24.83 4.25
C LEU A 212 -39.05 26.20 4.63
N ASP A 213 -38.11 26.71 3.84
CA ASP A 213 -37.45 28.01 4.07
C ASP A 213 -38.06 29.14 3.22
N GLN A 214 -38.75 28.79 2.13
CA GLN A 214 -39.45 29.75 1.27
C GLN A 214 -40.55 30.51 2.03
N ASP A 215 -41.31 29.83 2.91
CA ASP A 215 -42.31 30.46 3.78
C ASP A 215 -41.68 31.46 4.78
N ALA A 216 -40.45 31.19 5.22
CA ALA A 216 -39.69 32.08 6.12
C ALA A 216 -39.09 33.28 5.36
N ILE A 217 -38.73 33.09 4.09
CA ILE A 217 -38.25 34.16 3.20
C ILE A 217 -39.41 35.07 2.78
N ASP A 218 -40.57 34.51 2.44
CA ASP A 218 -41.75 35.29 2.03
C ASP A 218 -42.26 36.15 3.20
N SER A 219 -42.21 35.64 4.44
CA SER A 219 -42.54 36.42 5.65
C SER A 219 -41.51 37.49 6.05
N LEU A 220 -40.36 37.56 5.38
CA LEU A 220 -39.36 38.63 5.55
C LEU A 220 -39.60 39.83 4.61
N PHE A 221 -40.45 39.66 3.57
CA PHE A 221 -40.73 40.68 2.56
C PHE A 221 -42.19 41.17 2.55
N ASP A 222 -43.06 40.64 3.41
CA ASP A 222 -44.38 41.19 3.78
C ASP A 222 -44.31 42.09 5.03
#